data_AF-W1YLE9-F1
#
_entry.id   AF-W1YLE9-F1
#
_cell.length_a   1.000
_cell.length_b   1.000
_cell.length_c   1.000
_cell.angle_alpha   90.00
_cell.angle_beta   90.00
_cell.angle_gamma   90.00
#
_symmetry.space_group_name_H-M   'P 1'
#
loop_
_entity.id
_entity.type
_entity.pdbx_description
1 polymer ?
#
loop_
_entity_poly.entity_id
_entity_poly.type
_entity_poly.pdbx_seq_one_letter_code
_entity_poly.pdbx_strand_id
1 'polypeptide(L)' 'GSDAVRKWLKEDTKDILGSVMYVNTDPAKVAEKILDDIDAKRAALGWAEVK' A
#
# COMPACT_ATOMS: atom_id res chain seq x y z
N GLY A 1 -10.57 16.48 -12.48
CA GLY A 1 -9.31 16.00 -11.88
C GLY A 1 -8.31 15.72 -12.98
N SER A 2 -7.01 15.67 -12.69
CA SER A 2 -5.97 15.37 -13.68
C SER A 2 -5.70 13.86 -13.76
N ASP A 3 -5.83 13.28 -14.95
CA ASP A 3 -5.56 11.86 -15.18
C ASP A 3 -4.08 11.52 -14.97
N ALA A 4 -3.19 12.42 -15.35
CA ALA A 4 -1.75 12.27 -15.12
C ALA A 4 -1.44 12.18 -13.62
N VAL A 5 -2.03 13.07 -12.81
CA VAL A 5 -1.85 13.03 -11.34
C VAL A 5 -2.47 11.77 -10.74
N ARG A 6 -3.63 11.35 -11.24
CA ARG A 6 -4.30 10.12 -10.78
C ARG A 6 -3.44 8.89 -11.03
N LYS A 7 -2.90 8.74 -12.25
CA LYS A 7 -1.99 7.65 -12.63
C LYS A 7 -0.72 7.67 -11.79
N TRP A 8 -0.11 8.84 -11.64
CA TRP A 8 1.10 8.98 -10.84
C TRP A 8 0.92 8.48 -9.40
N LEU A 9 -0.14 8.91 -8.72
CA LEU A 9 -0.43 8.52 -7.35
C LEU A 9 -0.82 7.05 -7.19
N LYS A 10 -1.57 6.48 -8.14
CA LYS A 10 -2.14 5.13 -7.99
C LYS A 10 -1.29 4.02 -8.60
N GLU A 11 -0.37 4.35 -9.49
CA GLU A 11 0.37 3.37 -10.30
C GLU A 11 1.87 3.68 -10.32
N ASP A 12 2.27 4.83 -10.88
CA ASP A 12 3.69 5.08 -11.23
C ASP A 12 4.61 5.18 -10.01
N THR A 13 4.09 5.62 -8.85
CA THR A 13 4.85 5.70 -7.60
C THR A 13 5.32 4.34 -7.08
N LYS A 14 4.73 3.22 -7.52
CA LYS A 14 5.16 1.88 -7.12
C LYS A 14 6.61 1.63 -7.48
N ASP A 15 6.99 1.95 -8.72
CA ASP A 15 8.31 1.61 -9.24
C ASP A 15 9.37 2.62 -8.79
N ILE A 16 8.96 3.85 -8.45
CA ILE A 16 9.85 4.93 -8.01
C ILE A 16 10.06 4.90 -6.49
N LEU A 17 8.98 4.70 -5.73
CA LEU A 17 8.95 4.83 -4.26
C LEU A 17 8.66 3.52 -3.53
N GLY A 18 8.36 2.44 -4.27
CA GLY A 18 8.01 1.14 -3.68
C GLY A 18 6.60 1.06 -3.11
N SER A 19 5.74 2.06 -3.34
CA SER A 19 4.37 2.11 -2.79
C SER A 19 3.45 3.01 -3.62
N VAL A 20 2.13 2.80 -3.53
CA VAL A 20 1.09 3.59 -4.23
C VAL A 20 0.05 4.11 -3.27
N MET A 21 -0.67 5.15 -3.69
CA MET A 21 -1.85 5.63 -2.97
C MET A 21 -3.03 4.68 -3.20
N TYR A 22 -3.47 4.04 -2.11
CA TYR A 22 -4.72 3.30 -2.08
C TYR A 22 -5.87 4.23 -1.65
N VAL A 23 -6.96 4.23 -2.41
CA VAL A 23 -8.15 5.04 -2.12
C VAL A 23 -9.37 4.14 -2.10
N ASN A 24 -10.01 4.03 -0.94
CA ASN A 24 -11.25 3.31 -0.74
C ASN A 24 -12.16 4.12 0.19
N THR A 25 -13.46 4.15 -0.09
CA THR A 25 -14.45 4.86 0.73
C THR A 25 -14.89 4.06 1.94
N ASP A 26 -14.63 2.75 1.95
CA ASP A 26 -14.89 1.86 3.08
C ASP A 26 -13.68 1.87 4.03
N PRO A 27 -13.82 2.39 5.25
CA PRO A 27 -12.72 2.46 6.21
C PRO A 27 -12.23 1.09 6.66
N ALA A 28 -13.09 0.06 6.69
CA ALA A 28 -12.69 -1.30 7.08
C ALA A 28 -11.71 -1.88 6.06
N LYS A 29 -11.98 -1.67 4.76
CA LYS A 29 -11.08 -2.10 3.67
C LYS A 29 -9.76 -1.33 3.66
N VAL A 30 -9.76 -0.07 4.11
CA VAL A 30 -8.51 0.69 4.29
C VAL A 30 -7.70 0.10 5.44
N ALA A 31 -8.34 -0.23 6.56
CA ALA A 31 -7.67 -0.85 7.70
C ALA A 31 -7.07 -2.21 7.35
N GLU A 32 -7.84 -3.09 6.68
CA GLU A 32 -7.36 -4.39 6.19
C GLU A 32 -6.11 -4.21 5.31
N LYS A 33 -6.17 -3.29 4.35
CA LYS A 33 -5.04 -3.01 3.46
C LYS A 33 -3.80 -2.52 4.21
N ILE A 34 -3.96 -1.68 5.22
CA ILE A 34 -2.84 -1.18 6.05
C ILE A 34 -2.18 -2.35 6.80
N LEU A 35 -2.97 -3.24 7.40
CA LEU A 35 -2.46 -4.39 8.14
C LEU A 35 -1.69 -5.32 7.20
N ASP A 36 -2.27 -5.68 6.05
CA ASP A 36 -1.63 -6.52 5.05
C ASP A 36 -0.27 -5.95 4.57
N ASP A 37 -0.22 -4.64 4.31
CA ASP A 37 1.01 -3.98 3.87
C ASP A 37 2.09 -3.95 4.97
N ILE A 38 1.69 -3.79 6.23
CA ILE A 38 2.61 -3.86 7.38
C ILE A 38 3.14 -5.29 7.52
N ASP A 39 2.27 -6.29 7.47
CA ASP A 39 2.65 -7.69 7.64
C ASP A 39 3.58 -8.17 6.51
N ALA A 40 3.30 -7.80 5.27
CA ALA A 40 4.18 -8.06 4.14
C ALA A 40 5.57 -7.41 4.33
N LYS A 41 5.62 -6.17 4.83
CA LYS A 41 6.88 -5.47 5.12
C LYS A 41 7.64 -6.10 6.29
N ARG A 42 6.94 -6.51 7.35
CA ARG A 42 7.54 -7.24 8.48
C ARG A 42 8.13 -8.57 8.01
N ALA A 43 7.39 -9.33 7.21
CA ALA A 43 7.89 -10.58 6.63
C ALA A 43 9.13 -10.38 5.78
N ALA A 44 9.16 -9.33 4.93
CA ALA A 44 10.33 -8.99 4.11
C ALA A 44 11.57 -8.60 4.94
N LEU A 45 11.36 -8.04 6.15
CA LEU A 45 12.43 -7.74 7.10
C LEU A 45 12.84 -8.96 7.97
N GLY A 46 12.19 -10.11 7.79
CA GLY A 46 12.39 -11.29 8.63
C GLY A 46 11.78 -11.17 10.03
N TRP A 47 10.84 -10.24 10.23
CA TRP A 47 10.16 -9.96 11.51
C TRP A 47 8.82 -10.68 11.66
N ALA A 48 8.45 -11.55 10.69
CA ALA A 48 7.27 -12.39 10.83
C ALA A 48 7.44 -13.23 12.10
N GLU A 49 6.51 -13.08 13.04
CA GLU A 49 6.60 -13.71 14.36
C GLU A 49 6.90 -15.21 14.20
N VAL A 50 7.99 -15.65 14.84
CA VAL A 50 8.10 -17.06 15.23
C VAL A 50 6.93 -17.30 16.17
N LYS A 51 5.97 -18.10 15.72
CA LYS A 51 4.82 -18.54 16.50
C LYS A 51 5.20 -18.94 17.93
#